data_AF-A0A2V5L5B4-F1
#
_entry.id   AF-A0A2V5L5B4-F1
#
_cell.length_a   1.000
_cell.length_b   1.000
_cell.length_c   1.000
_cell.angle_alpha   90.00
_cell.angle_beta   90.00
_cell.angle_gamma   90.00
#
_symmetry.space_group_name_H-M   'P 1'
#
loop_
_entity.id
_entity.type
_entity.pdbx_description
1 polymer ?
#
loop_
_entity_poly.entity_id
_entity_poly.type
_entity_poly.pdbx_seq_one_letter_code
_entity_poly.pdbx_strand_id
1 'polypeptide(L)'
;EIANEHFLSALLDQTDGITRPLLEKVGVNANQLRDGLRSELGRRPKIHGAAVDLRLANELRSVLDGAEKEMSKLKDEFTSAEHYLLALMGANVPAAKLLKEFGVTRDKLMQALQQVRGSQRVTDQNPEGKYQTLEKYGRDLTELARRGKIDPVIGRDNEIRRIMQVLSRRTKNNPVLIGDPGVGKTAIV
;
A
#
# COMPACT_ATOMS: atom_id res chain seq x y z
N GLU A 1 24.98 2.70 -14.53
CA GLU A 1 24.08 1.55 -14.33
C GLU A 1 22.97 1.91 -13.36
N ILE A 2 21.77 1.36 -13.57
CA ILE A 2 20.63 1.49 -12.66
C ILE A 2 20.69 0.31 -11.69
N ALA A 3 20.73 0.59 -10.39
CA ALA A 3 20.86 -0.39 -9.33
C ALA A 3 19.65 -0.39 -8.38
N ASN A 4 19.62 -1.35 -7.45
CA ASN A 4 18.53 -1.48 -6.47
C ASN A 4 18.28 -0.20 -5.67
N GLU A 5 19.32 0.55 -5.32
CA GLU A 5 19.16 1.81 -4.58
C GLU A 5 18.43 2.88 -5.41
N HIS A 6 18.69 2.94 -6.72
CA HIS A 6 17.97 3.84 -7.64
C HIS A 6 16.50 3.42 -7.76
N PHE A 7 16.26 2.13 -7.95
CA PHE A 7 14.92 1.59 -8.14
C PHE A 7 14.06 1.76 -6.88
N LEU A 8 14.62 1.44 -5.70
CA LEU A 8 13.92 1.65 -4.43
C LEU A 8 13.68 3.13 -4.14
N SER A 9 14.62 4.03 -4.48
CA SER A 9 14.39 5.47 -4.36
C SER A 9 13.23 5.94 -5.23
N ALA A 10 13.17 5.48 -6.49
CA ALA A 10 12.07 5.82 -7.40
C ALA A 10 10.72 5.32 -6.86
N LEU A 11 10.67 4.11 -6.32
CA LEU A 11 9.45 3.56 -5.69
C LEU A 11 9.03 4.32 -4.43
N LEU A 12 9.96 4.88 -3.65
CA LEU A 12 9.67 5.68 -2.46
C LEU A 12 9.16 7.09 -2.80
N ASP A 13 9.61 7.65 -3.93
CA ASP A 13 9.21 8.98 -4.40
C ASP A 13 7.88 8.96 -5.18
N GLN A 14 7.35 7.77 -5.49
CA GLN A 14 6.07 7.60 -6.16
C GLN A 14 4.89 7.95 -5.22
N THR A 15 4.21 9.06 -5.50
CA THR A 15 3.15 9.63 -4.65
C THR A 15 1.97 8.69 -4.42
N ASP A 16 1.56 7.95 -5.46
CA ASP A 16 0.42 7.02 -5.39
C ASP A 16 0.84 5.55 -5.21
N GLY A 17 2.14 5.29 -4.99
CA GLY A 17 2.69 3.95 -4.86
C GLY A 17 2.44 3.31 -3.51
N ILE A 18 2.40 1.97 -3.48
CA ILE A 18 2.20 1.20 -2.24
C ILE A 18 3.45 1.16 -1.34
N THR A 19 4.64 1.43 -1.90
CA THR A 19 5.94 1.27 -1.22
C THR A 19 6.06 2.08 0.05
N ARG A 20 5.76 3.38 0.00
CA ARG A 20 5.84 4.27 1.16
C ARG A 20 4.84 3.87 2.26
N PRO A 21 3.52 3.73 1.98
CA PRO A 21 2.56 3.28 2.99
C PRO A 21 2.93 1.93 3.61
N LEU A 22 3.44 1.00 2.80
CA LEU A 22 3.84 -0.32 3.27
C LEU A 22 5.02 -0.24 4.25
N LEU A 23 6.04 0.55 3.94
CA LEU A 23 7.21 0.72 4.80
C LEU A 23 6.87 1.52 6.07
N GLU A 24 6.03 2.55 5.97
CA GLU A 24 5.53 3.30 7.12
C GLU A 24 4.73 2.39 8.07
N LYS A 25 3.94 1.45 7.53
CA LYS A 25 3.22 0.44 8.33
C LYS A 25 4.15 -0.51 9.08
N VAL A 26 5.33 -0.80 8.54
CA VAL A 26 6.39 -1.57 9.21
C VAL A 26 7.09 -0.76 10.32
N GLY A 27 6.82 0.55 10.40
CA GLY A 27 7.42 1.47 11.36
C GLY A 27 8.66 2.18 10.84
N VAL A 28 8.91 2.15 9.53
CA VAL A 28 10.05 2.84 8.91
C VAL A 28 9.70 4.29 8.66
N ASN A 29 10.61 5.20 9.04
CA ASN A 29 10.54 6.57 8.59
C ASN A 29 11.03 6.66 7.13
N ALA A 30 10.11 6.74 6.18
CA ALA A 30 10.41 6.76 4.75
C ALA A 30 11.34 7.93 4.35
N ASN A 31 11.29 9.07 5.03
CA ASN A 31 12.19 10.20 4.75
C ASN A 31 13.63 9.87 5.15
N GLN A 32 13.84 9.29 6.33
CA GLN A 32 15.16 8.85 6.76
C GLN A 32 15.72 7.73 5.87
N LEU A 33 14.86 6.78 5.45
CA LEU A 33 15.27 5.74 4.50
C LEU A 33 15.71 6.34 3.15
N ARG A 34 14.96 7.33 2.64
CA ARG A 34 15.32 8.04 1.41
C ARG A 34 16.67 8.76 1.52
N ASP A 35 16.94 9.40 2.66
CA ASP A 35 18.21 10.07 2.90
C ASP A 35 19.37 9.06 3.01
N GLY A 36 19.12 7.89 3.60
CA GLY A 36 20.05 6.76 3.60
C GLY A 36 20.37 6.25 2.19
N LEU A 37 19.34 6.05 1.36
CA LEU A 37 19.51 5.63 -0.04
C LEU A 37 20.29 6.67 -0.85
N ARG A 38 20.00 7.96 -0.64
CA ARG A 38 20.74 9.05 -1.29
C ARG A 38 22.22 9.07 -0.89
N SER A 39 22.50 8.74 0.37
CA SER A 39 23.88 8.63 0.87
C SER A 39 24.61 7.45 0.23
N GLU A 40 23.97 6.28 0.12
CA GLU A 40 24.52 5.12 -0.59
C GLU A 40 24.76 5.40 -2.08
N LEU A 41 23.81 6.06 -2.75
CA LEU A 41 23.97 6.49 -4.13
C LEU A 41 25.11 7.50 -4.29
N GLY A 42 25.29 8.41 -3.32
CA GLY A 42 26.37 9.38 -3.30
C GLY A 42 27.77 8.78 -3.22
N ARG A 43 27.90 7.58 -2.64
CA ARG A 43 29.17 6.82 -2.55
C ARG A 43 29.57 6.16 -3.87
N ARG A 44 28.64 6.02 -4.82
CA ARG A 44 28.93 5.39 -6.11
C ARG A 44 29.83 6.30 -6.97
N PRO A 45 30.77 5.73 -7.75
CA PRO A 45 31.57 6.50 -8.70
C PRO A 45 30.69 7.25 -9.71
N LYS A 46 31.04 8.50 -9.99
CA LYS A 46 30.34 9.35 -10.94
C LYS A 46 31.14 9.48 -12.24
N ILE A 47 30.54 9.09 -13.35
CA ILE A 47 31.15 9.20 -14.69
C ILE A 47 30.64 10.50 -15.33
N HIS A 48 31.55 11.29 -15.92
CA HIS A 48 31.24 12.51 -16.66
C HIS A 48 31.70 12.31 -18.11
N GLY A 49 30.79 12.38 -19.10
CA GLY A 49 31.11 12.15 -20.53
C GLY A 49 29.87 11.81 -21.39
N ALA A 50 29.98 11.93 -22.72
CA ALA A 50 28.88 11.76 -23.67
C ALA A 50 28.55 10.29 -23.95
N ALA A 51 27.24 10.00 -24.06
CA ALA A 51 26.59 8.71 -24.34
C ALA A 51 26.95 7.57 -23.36
N VAL A 52 26.48 7.70 -22.12
CA VAL A 52 26.45 6.57 -21.18
C VAL A 52 25.25 5.68 -21.55
N ASP A 53 25.52 4.47 -22.05
CA ASP A 53 24.50 3.44 -22.20
C ASP A 53 23.95 3.05 -20.81
N LEU A 54 22.69 3.41 -20.54
CA LEU A 54 22.04 3.15 -19.26
C LEU A 54 21.61 1.68 -19.18
N ARG A 55 22.37 0.89 -18.43
CA ARG A 55 22.10 -0.54 -18.23
C ARG A 55 21.64 -0.82 -16.81
N LEU A 56 20.72 -1.78 -16.63
CA LEU A 56 20.43 -2.35 -15.31
C LEU A 56 21.68 -3.07 -14.78
N ALA A 57 21.93 -2.94 -13.48
CA ALA A 57 22.89 -3.77 -12.77
C ALA A 57 22.40 -5.23 -12.70
N ASN A 58 23.31 -6.18 -12.67
CA ASN A 58 22.96 -7.61 -12.64
C ASN A 58 22.21 -7.99 -11.37
N GLU A 59 22.55 -7.37 -10.25
CA GLU A 59 21.88 -7.56 -8.98
C GLU A 59 20.45 -7.02 -9.01
N LEU A 60 20.18 -5.93 -9.74
CA LEU A 60 18.81 -5.45 -9.93
C LEU A 60 18.01 -6.42 -10.80
N ARG A 61 18.58 -6.92 -11.90
CA ARG A 61 17.91 -7.96 -12.72
C ARG A 61 17.54 -9.18 -11.88
N SER A 62 18.49 -9.70 -11.10
CA SER A 62 18.24 -10.86 -10.24
C SER A 62 17.14 -10.63 -9.20
N VAL A 63 17.02 -9.41 -8.65
CA VAL A 63 15.92 -9.07 -7.73
C VAL A 63 14.59 -8.98 -8.46
N LEU A 64 14.55 -8.44 -9.67
CA LEU A 64 13.34 -8.39 -10.50
C LEU A 64 12.87 -9.80 -10.89
N ASP A 65 13.78 -10.70 -11.27
CA ASP A 65 13.44 -12.12 -11.50
C ASP A 65 12.92 -12.78 -10.21
N GLY A 66 13.48 -12.39 -9.06
CA GLY A 66 12.97 -12.79 -7.74
C GLY A 66 11.55 -12.28 -7.48
N ALA A 67 11.23 -11.06 -7.93
CA ALA A 67 9.90 -10.46 -7.79
C ALA A 67 8.84 -11.27 -8.55
N GLU A 68 9.13 -11.77 -9.75
CA GLU A 68 8.21 -12.64 -10.50
C GLU A 68 7.93 -13.96 -9.77
N LYS A 69 8.91 -14.49 -9.02
CA LYS A 69 8.70 -15.66 -8.16
C LYS A 69 7.80 -15.33 -6.98
N GLU A 70 7.96 -14.15 -6.38
CA GLU A 70 7.09 -13.70 -5.28
C GLU A 70 5.65 -13.44 -5.77
N MET A 71 5.48 -12.84 -6.95
CA MET A 71 4.19 -12.71 -7.64
C MET A 71 3.49 -14.07 -7.78
N SER A 72 4.22 -15.08 -8.29
CA SER A 72 3.68 -16.43 -8.46
C SER A 72 3.27 -17.08 -7.12
N LYS A 73 4.07 -16.87 -6.05
CA LYS A 73 3.74 -17.37 -4.70
C LYS A 73 2.49 -16.72 -4.12
N LEU A 74 2.30 -15.43 -4.36
CA LEU A 74 1.11 -14.67 -3.94
C LEU A 74 -0.09 -14.88 -4.88
N LYS A 75 0.09 -15.65 -5.96
CA LYS A 75 -0.93 -15.98 -6.98
C LYS A 75 -1.48 -14.74 -7.67
N ASP A 76 -0.59 -13.79 -7.92
CA ASP A 76 -0.86 -12.57 -8.65
C ASP A 76 -0.57 -12.73 -10.15
N GLU A 77 -1.20 -11.88 -10.96
CA GLU A 77 -1.11 -11.94 -12.42
C GLU A 77 -0.11 -10.91 -12.97
N PHE A 78 0.21 -9.87 -12.19
CA PHE A 78 1.20 -8.84 -12.55
C PHE A 78 2.22 -8.60 -11.43
N THR A 79 3.45 -8.27 -11.83
CA THR A 79 4.52 -7.91 -10.89
C THR A 79 4.27 -6.51 -10.34
N SER A 80 4.17 -6.39 -9.01
CA SER A 80 3.96 -5.13 -8.29
C SER A 80 5.18 -4.76 -7.43
N ALA A 81 5.22 -3.53 -6.92
CA ALA A 81 6.27 -3.03 -6.05
C ALA A 81 6.45 -3.88 -4.77
N GLU A 82 5.37 -4.44 -4.22
CA GLU A 82 5.47 -5.34 -3.06
C GLU A 82 6.27 -6.63 -3.35
N HIS A 83 6.18 -7.15 -4.57
CA HIS A 83 6.91 -8.36 -4.98
C HIS A 83 8.40 -8.06 -5.06
N TYR A 84 8.76 -6.89 -5.59
CA TYR A 84 10.12 -6.38 -5.60
C TYR A 84 10.67 -6.24 -4.18
N LEU A 85 9.91 -5.63 -3.26
CA LEU A 85 10.35 -5.45 -1.86
C LEU A 85 10.55 -6.81 -1.16
N LEU A 86 9.65 -7.77 -1.37
CA LEU A 86 9.78 -9.12 -0.81
C LEU A 86 11.01 -9.86 -1.35
N ALA A 87 11.29 -9.74 -2.65
CA ALA A 87 12.46 -10.31 -3.29
C ALA A 87 13.76 -9.62 -2.80
N LEU A 88 13.75 -8.30 -2.69
CA LEU A 88 14.86 -7.50 -2.20
C LEU A 88 15.29 -7.92 -0.78
N MET A 89 14.34 -8.26 0.10
CA MET A 89 14.66 -8.71 1.45
C MET A 89 15.51 -10.00 1.50
N GLY A 90 15.41 -10.84 0.46
CA GLY A 90 16.21 -12.06 0.30
C GLY A 90 17.57 -11.84 -0.37
N ALA A 91 17.82 -10.64 -0.93
CA ALA A 91 19.05 -10.33 -1.63
C ALA A 91 20.17 -9.86 -0.69
N ASN A 92 21.42 -10.04 -1.11
CA ASN A 92 22.61 -9.53 -0.43
C ASN A 92 23.17 -8.29 -1.15
N VAL A 93 22.38 -7.22 -1.18
CA VAL A 93 22.70 -5.95 -1.86
C VAL A 93 22.60 -4.77 -0.88
N PRO A 94 23.26 -3.63 -1.15
CA PRO A 94 23.26 -2.49 -0.22
C PRO A 94 21.85 -2.00 0.14
N ALA A 95 20.94 -1.86 -0.83
CA ALA A 95 19.54 -1.52 -0.56
C ALA A 95 18.84 -2.48 0.43
N ALA A 96 19.11 -3.78 0.35
CA ALA A 96 18.52 -4.78 1.25
C ALA A 96 19.13 -4.71 2.66
N LYS A 97 20.43 -4.41 2.76
CA LYS A 97 21.11 -4.19 4.05
C LYS A 97 20.56 -2.94 4.74
N LEU A 98 20.41 -1.85 3.99
CA LEU A 98 19.82 -0.62 4.51
C LEU A 98 18.40 -0.85 5.04
N LEU A 99 17.53 -1.55 4.29
CA LEU A 99 16.20 -1.90 4.78
C LEU A 99 16.26 -2.69 6.10
N LYS A 100 17.20 -3.63 6.24
CA LYS A 100 17.40 -4.39 7.49
C LYS A 100 17.88 -3.52 8.65
N GLU A 101 18.75 -2.54 8.40
CA GLU A 101 19.19 -1.55 9.40
C GLU A 101 18.02 -0.69 9.90
N PHE A 102 17.06 -0.38 9.02
CA PHE A 102 15.79 0.26 9.37
C PHE A 102 14.76 -0.69 10.01
N GLY A 103 15.16 -1.93 10.35
CA GLY A 103 14.33 -2.90 11.05
C GLY A 103 13.27 -3.58 10.18
N VAL A 104 13.37 -3.48 8.85
CA VAL A 104 12.52 -4.19 7.90
C VAL A 104 12.97 -5.65 7.84
N THR A 105 12.00 -6.53 8.03
CA THR A 105 12.18 -7.98 7.88
C THR A 105 11.13 -8.48 6.91
N ARG A 106 11.38 -9.64 6.29
CA ARG A 106 10.43 -10.26 5.38
C ARG A 106 9.08 -10.52 6.06
N ASP A 107 9.09 -10.96 7.32
CA ASP A 107 7.87 -11.27 8.07
C ASP A 107 7.04 -10.01 8.36
N LYS A 108 7.67 -8.93 8.85
CA LYS A 108 6.99 -7.65 9.05
C LYS A 108 6.43 -7.09 7.75
N LEU A 109 7.17 -7.20 6.66
CA LEU A 109 6.74 -6.74 5.34
C LEU A 109 5.52 -7.55 4.85
N MET A 110 5.51 -8.87 5.06
CA MET A 110 4.37 -9.72 4.72
C MET A 110 3.13 -9.39 5.56
N GLN A 111 3.29 -9.15 6.86
CA GLN A 111 2.20 -8.72 7.75
C GLN A 111 1.63 -7.37 7.34
N ALA A 112 2.50 -6.39 7.04
CA ALA A 112 2.08 -5.08 6.55
C ALA A 112 1.37 -5.20 5.20
N LEU A 113 1.84 -6.07 4.30
CA LEU A 113 1.21 -6.31 3.01
C LEU A 113 -0.21 -6.83 3.18
N GLN A 114 -0.43 -7.83 4.05
CA GLN A 114 -1.77 -8.34 4.35
C GLN A 114 -2.71 -7.24 4.89
N GLN A 115 -2.20 -6.24 5.60
CA GLN A 115 -3.02 -5.14 6.12
C GLN A 115 -3.33 -4.08 5.07
N VAL A 116 -2.36 -3.72 4.23
CA VAL A 116 -2.53 -2.67 3.21
C VAL A 116 -3.32 -3.18 2.01
N ARG A 117 -3.06 -4.42 1.58
CA ARG A 117 -3.65 -5.06 0.41
C ARG A 117 -4.87 -5.91 0.74
N GLY A 118 -5.00 -6.39 1.98
CA GLY A 118 -6.06 -7.32 2.38
C GLY A 118 -5.95 -8.64 1.60
N SER A 119 -7.09 -9.16 1.17
CA SER A 119 -7.20 -10.36 0.32
C SER A 119 -7.23 -10.06 -1.18
N GLN A 120 -6.97 -8.80 -1.58
CA GLN A 120 -7.00 -8.45 -3.00
C GLN A 120 -5.82 -9.07 -3.75
N ARG A 121 -6.01 -9.37 -5.04
CA ARG A 121 -4.94 -9.85 -5.93
C ARG A 121 -4.59 -8.78 -6.96
N VAL A 122 -3.34 -8.74 -7.40
CA VAL A 122 -2.88 -7.89 -8.48
C VAL A 122 -3.28 -8.54 -9.80
N THR A 123 -4.50 -8.23 -10.27
CA THR A 123 -5.07 -8.78 -11.50
C THR A 123 -5.13 -7.76 -12.64
N ASP A 124 -4.59 -6.55 -12.43
CA ASP A 124 -4.57 -5.49 -13.44
C ASP A 124 -3.21 -4.77 -13.42
N GLN A 125 -2.88 -4.11 -14.53
CA GLN A 125 -1.62 -3.38 -14.70
C GLN A 125 -1.48 -2.15 -13.79
N ASN A 126 -2.59 -1.63 -13.25
CA ASN A 126 -2.59 -0.47 -12.36
C ASN A 126 -3.33 -0.78 -11.04
N PRO A 127 -2.77 -1.64 -10.18
CA PRO A 127 -3.41 -2.03 -8.93
C PRO A 127 -3.40 -0.90 -7.88
N GLU A 128 -2.48 0.05 -8.01
CA GLU A 128 -2.24 1.11 -7.01
C GLU A 128 -3.44 2.02 -6.78
N GLY A 129 -4.22 2.32 -7.84
CA GLY A 129 -5.46 3.09 -7.70
C GLY A 129 -6.56 2.39 -6.89
N LYS A 130 -6.46 1.07 -6.73
CA LYS A 130 -7.40 0.24 -5.96
C LYS A 130 -6.97 0.08 -4.50
N TYR A 131 -5.70 0.34 -4.19
CA TYR A 131 -5.21 0.33 -2.81
C TYR A 131 -5.64 1.62 -2.11
N GLN A 132 -6.16 1.47 -0.89
CA GLN A 132 -6.59 2.60 -0.04
C GLN A 132 -7.67 3.51 -0.67
N THR A 133 -8.41 3.05 -1.69
CA THR A 133 -9.50 3.84 -2.31
C THR A 133 -10.54 4.30 -1.27
N LEU A 134 -10.81 3.45 -0.28
CA LEU A 134 -11.70 3.77 0.84
C LEU A 134 -11.13 4.86 1.77
N GLU A 135 -9.82 4.96 1.92
CA GLU A 135 -9.18 6.02 2.72
C GLU A 135 -9.07 7.33 1.92
N LYS A 136 -8.81 7.25 0.61
CA LYS A 136 -8.72 8.42 -0.28
C LYS A 136 -10.06 9.08 -0.54
N TYR A 137 -11.12 8.30 -0.75
CA TYR A 137 -12.43 8.81 -1.19
C TYR A 137 -13.57 8.50 -0.23
N GLY A 138 -13.35 7.64 0.76
CA GLY A 138 -14.33 7.30 1.77
C GLY A 138 -14.04 7.94 3.12
N ARG A 139 -14.98 7.76 4.04
CA ARG A 139 -14.83 8.09 5.46
C ARG A 139 -15.27 6.88 6.26
N ASP A 140 -14.37 6.31 7.06
CA ASP A 140 -14.72 5.16 7.91
C ASP A 140 -15.53 5.61 9.13
N LEU A 141 -16.85 5.47 9.02
CA LEU A 141 -17.79 5.80 10.11
C LEU A 141 -17.71 4.80 11.27
N THR A 142 -17.31 3.56 11.03
CA THR A 142 -17.20 2.54 12.08
C THR A 142 -16.03 2.83 13.04
N GLU A 143 -14.90 3.26 12.48
CA GLU A 143 -13.74 3.68 13.28
C GLU A 143 -14.02 4.99 14.04
N LEU A 144 -14.77 5.92 13.43
CA LEU A 144 -15.19 7.15 14.11
C LEU A 144 -16.16 6.87 15.27
N ALA A 145 -17.11 5.95 15.09
CA ALA A 145 -18.00 5.50 16.15
C ALA A 145 -17.22 4.86 17.30
N ARG A 146 -16.25 3.98 16.99
CA ARG A 146 -15.39 3.33 17.99
C ARG A 146 -14.58 4.33 18.82
N ARG A 147 -14.16 5.44 18.21
CA ARG A 147 -13.45 6.54 18.88
C ARG A 147 -14.38 7.54 19.59
N GLY A 148 -15.69 7.32 19.59
CA GLY A 148 -16.68 8.22 20.18
C GLY A 148 -16.80 9.58 19.46
N LYS A 149 -16.41 9.65 18.18
CA LYS A 149 -16.46 10.87 17.36
C LYS A 149 -17.75 11.01 16.53
N ILE A 150 -18.73 10.14 16.77
CA ILE A 150 -20.07 10.22 16.17
C ILE A 150 -21.05 10.54 17.29
N ASP A 151 -21.87 11.56 17.07
CA ASP A 151 -22.90 11.95 18.03
C ASP A 151 -23.96 10.86 18.18
N PRO A 152 -24.48 10.62 19.39
CA PRO A 152 -25.52 9.63 19.60
C PRO A 152 -26.79 10.01 18.83
N VAL A 153 -27.36 9.04 18.12
CA VAL A 153 -28.58 9.23 17.32
C VAL A 153 -29.80 9.06 18.23
N ILE A 154 -30.66 10.08 18.28
CA ILE A 154 -31.86 10.08 19.14
C ILE A 154 -33.12 9.93 18.26
N GLY A 155 -34.01 9.00 18.63
CA GLY A 155 -35.34 8.88 18.04
C GLY A 155 -35.39 8.28 16.63
N ARG A 156 -34.34 7.58 16.19
CA ARG A 156 -34.24 6.92 14.86
C ARG A 156 -34.14 5.39 14.94
N ASP A 157 -34.52 4.81 16.07
CA ASP A 157 -34.37 3.37 16.35
C ASP A 157 -35.10 2.49 15.32
N ASN A 158 -36.28 2.93 14.86
CA ASN A 158 -37.09 2.18 13.91
C ASN A 158 -36.44 2.15 12.53
N GLU A 159 -35.94 3.28 12.04
CA GLU A 159 -35.21 3.39 10.77
C GLU A 159 -33.92 2.57 10.81
N ILE A 160 -33.11 2.70 11.87
CA ILE A 160 -31.88 1.92 12.06
C ILE A 160 -32.18 0.42 12.05
N ARG A 161 -33.19 -0.02 12.82
CA ARG A 161 -33.60 -1.43 12.86
C ARG A 161 -34.06 -1.92 11.48
N ARG A 162 -34.75 -1.09 10.71
CA ARG A 162 -35.19 -1.43 9.35
C ARG A 162 -34.01 -1.56 8.38
N ILE A 163 -33.01 -0.68 8.47
CA ILE A 163 -31.77 -0.78 7.68
C ILE A 163 -31.05 -2.09 8.00
N MET A 164 -30.86 -2.41 9.28
CA MET A 164 -30.21 -3.65 9.71
C MET A 164 -30.93 -4.89 9.18
N GLN A 165 -32.27 -4.89 9.20
CA GLN A 165 -33.08 -5.95 8.60
C GLN A 165 -32.87 -6.07 7.09
N VAL A 166 -32.76 -4.96 6.35
CA VAL A 166 -32.53 -4.98 4.90
C VAL A 166 -31.13 -5.49 4.58
N LEU A 167 -30.10 -4.99 5.26
CA LEU A 167 -28.70 -5.43 5.08
C LEU A 167 -28.53 -6.93 5.34
N SER A 168 -29.33 -7.50 6.24
CA SER A 168 -29.30 -8.93 6.60
C SER A 168 -30.02 -9.86 5.60
N ARG A 169 -30.65 -9.33 4.54
CA ARG A 169 -31.36 -10.15 3.54
C ARG A 169 -30.39 -10.81 2.56
N ARG A 170 -30.79 -11.94 1.98
CA ARG A 170 -30.05 -12.59 0.87
C ARG A 170 -30.21 -11.87 -0.47
N THR A 171 -31.36 -11.25 -0.71
CA THR A 171 -31.67 -10.50 -1.94
C THR A 171 -32.25 -9.13 -1.58
N LYS A 172 -32.01 -8.13 -2.45
CA LYS A 172 -32.39 -6.72 -2.20
C LYS A 172 -31.87 -6.21 -0.85
N ASN A 173 -30.58 -6.45 -0.60
CA ASN A 173 -29.89 -6.13 0.65
C ASN A 173 -29.28 -4.71 0.69
N ASN A 174 -29.57 -3.88 -0.31
CA ASN A 174 -29.11 -2.50 -0.38
C ASN A 174 -30.22 -1.55 0.09
N PRO A 175 -30.17 -1.02 1.33
CA PRO A 175 -31.16 -0.07 1.81
C PRO A 175 -31.02 1.28 1.09
N VAL A 176 -32.15 1.92 0.80
CA VAL A 176 -32.20 3.28 0.23
C VAL A 176 -33.05 4.16 1.14
N LEU A 177 -32.45 5.21 1.69
CA LEU A 177 -33.13 6.20 2.52
C LEU A 177 -33.75 7.28 1.64
N ILE A 178 -35.07 7.42 1.70
CA ILE A 178 -35.84 8.38 0.92
C ILE A 178 -36.39 9.46 1.85
N GLY A 179 -36.30 10.72 1.42
CA GLY A 179 -36.84 11.88 2.14
C GLY A 179 -36.22 13.18 1.63
N ASP A 180 -36.73 14.33 2.08
CA ASP A 180 -36.24 15.64 1.64
C ASP A 180 -34.78 15.91 2.10
N PRO A 181 -34.02 16.76 1.41
CA PRO A 181 -32.72 17.23 1.89
C PRO A 181 -32.85 17.88 3.29
N GLY A 182 -31.87 17.64 4.16
CA GLY A 182 -31.84 18.26 5.51
C GLY A 182 -32.60 17.51 6.61
N VAL A 183 -33.40 16.48 6.31
CA VAL A 183 -34.16 15.71 7.33
C VAL A 183 -33.31 14.81 8.24
N GLY A 184 -31.98 14.90 8.15
CA GLY A 184 -31.05 14.12 8.99
C GLY A 184 -30.80 12.69 8.51
N LYS A 185 -30.91 12.39 7.20
CA LYS A 185 -30.59 11.05 6.66
C LYS A 185 -29.18 10.58 7.03
N THR A 186 -28.21 11.50 7.05
CA THR A 186 -26.82 11.23 7.45
C THR A 186 -26.68 10.84 8.92
N ALA A 187 -27.61 11.25 9.79
CA ALA A 187 -27.58 10.86 11.20
C ALA A 187 -27.97 9.39 11.41
N ILE A 188 -28.48 8.69 10.39
CA ILE A 188 -28.87 7.28 10.48
C ILE A 188 -27.68 6.35 10.11
N VAL A 189 -26.66 6.88 9.42
CA VAL A 189 -25.56 6.13 8.79
C VAL A 189 -24.24 6.34 9.54
#